data_AF-A0A2N3F465-F1
#
_entry.id   AF-A0A2N3F465-F1
#
_cell.length_a   1.000
_cell.length_b   1.000
_cell.length_c   1.000
_cell.angle_alpha   90.00
_cell.angle_beta   90.00
_cell.angle_gamma   90.00
#
_symmetry.space_group_name_H-M   'P 1'
#
loop_
_entity.id
_entity.type
_entity.pdbx_description
1 polymer ?
#
loop_
_entity_poly.entity_id
_entity_poly.type
_entity_poly.pdbx_seq_one_letter_code
_entity_poly.pdbx_strand_id
1 'polypeptide(L)'
;MRIGWSGTPEFVVVALVALALAAATTASLGIHRPYTTLPLAALLTWGSWLAVRPRASHDGPGARLASQWALLGVVLWIVVGIVFSAEYLIVTRDPGFLTLTGVWLTDHASSDIPTLGALQVADTQQNVIADAWQAWNLRGDVVQPQGARALPALISVGGWIAGVPGVLAANVVVGGVGVLALYNLSRRFL
;
A
#
# COMPACT_ATOMS: atom_id res chain seq x y z
N MET A 1 5.32 -18.38 18.56
CA MET A 1 4.00 -18.60 17.95
C MET A 1 4.19 -19.44 16.69
N ARG A 2 3.68 -20.67 16.62
CA ARG A 2 3.83 -21.52 15.42
C ARG A 2 2.62 -21.30 14.52
N ILE A 3 2.81 -20.66 13.36
CA ILE A 3 1.81 -20.59 12.29
C ILE A 3 1.94 -21.90 11.51
N GLY A 4 0.89 -22.73 11.53
CA GLY A 4 0.82 -23.90 10.67
C GLY A 4 0.67 -23.48 9.21
N TRP A 5 1.17 -24.27 8.26
CA TRP A 5 1.10 -23.97 6.83
C TRP A 5 -0.32 -23.68 6.30
N SER A 6 -1.35 -24.23 6.94
CA SER A 6 -2.78 -23.99 6.65
C SER A 6 -3.27 -22.59 7.04
N GLY A 7 -2.60 -21.92 7.99
CA GLY A 7 -2.96 -20.58 8.47
C GLY A 7 -2.10 -19.45 7.89
N THR A 8 -1.09 -19.80 7.09
CA THR A 8 -0.19 -18.82 6.46
C THR A 8 -0.93 -17.85 5.53
N PRO A 9 -1.87 -18.29 4.66
CA PRO A 9 -2.61 -17.37 3.80
C PRO A 9 -3.39 -16.31 4.59
N GLU A 10 -4.04 -16.67 5.69
CA GLU A 10 -4.75 -15.74 6.57
C GLU A 10 -3.80 -14.76 7.24
N PHE A 11 -2.66 -15.25 7.74
CA PHE A 11 -1.66 -14.39 8.36
C PHE A 11 -1.15 -13.34 7.39
N VAL A 12 -0.85 -13.71 6.14
CA VAL A 12 -0.40 -12.78 5.09
C VAL A 12 -1.43 -11.69 4.84
N VAL A 13 -2.72 -12.06 4.75
CA VAL A 13 -3.82 -11.09 4.57
C VAL A 13 -3.93 -10.16 5.78
N VAL A 14 -3.89 -10.70 7.01
CA VAL A 14 -3.95 -9.90 8.25
C VAL A 14 -2.77 -8.92 8.31
N ALA A 15 -1.56 -9.37 7.99
CA ALA A 15 -0.37 -8.55 8.00
C ALA A 15 -0.46 -7.39 6.99
N LEU A 16 -0.96 -7.65 5.77
CA LEU A 16 -1.13 -6.60 4.77
C LEU A 16 -2.20 -5.57 5.20
N VAL A 17 -3.34 -6.03 5.73
CA VAL A 17 -4.40 -5.14 6.21
C VAL A 17 -3.89 -4.28 7.38
N ALA A 18 -3.17 -4.88 8.32
CA ALA A 18 -2.56 -4.16 9.43
C ALA A 18 -1.53 -3.12 8.95
N LEU A 19 -0.72 -3.46 7.93
CA LEU A 19 0.21 -2.53 7.30
C LEU A 19 -0.52 -1.37 6.62
N ALA A 20 -1.60 -1.65 5.90
CA ALA A 20 -2.42 -0.62 5.23
C ALA A 20 -3.03 0.35 6.25
N LEU A 21 -3.56 -0.15 7.36
CA LEU A 21 -4.12 0.67 8.44
C LEU A 21 -3.04 1.50 9.14
N ALA A 22 -1.89 0.90 9.44
CA ALA A 22 -0.77 1.60 10.04
C ALA A 22 -0.28 2.74 9.13
N ALA A 23 -0.06 2.44 7.85
CA ALA A 23 0.42 3.40 6.87
C ALA A 23 -0.58 4.56 6.66
N ALA A 24 -1.86 4.26 6.51
CA ALA A 24 -2.90 5.27 6.37
C ALA A 24 -2.98 6.18 7.61
N THR A 25 -2.85 5.59 8.81
CA THR A 25 -2.89 6.33 10.08
C THR A 25 -1.67 7.24 10.22
N THR A 26 -0.46 6.71 10.01
CA THR A 26 0.77 7.50 10.16
C THR A 26 0.88 8.60 9.11
N ALA A 27 0.43 8.36 7.87
CA ALA A 27 0.38 9.37 6.82
C ALA A 27 -0.65 10.46 7.13
N SER A 28 -1.81 10.09 7.69
CA SER A 28 -2.83 11.07 8.10
C SER A 28 -2.35 11.97 9.24
N LEU A 29 -1.48 11.45 10.11
CA LEU A 29 -0.88 12.16 11.23
C LEU A 29 0.41 12.90 10.86
N GLY A 30 0.90 12.82 9.61
CA GLY A 30 2.14 13.47 9.18
C GLY A 30 3.42 12.85 9.79
N ILE A 31 3.35 11.61 10.27
CA ILE A 31 4.46 10.88 10.90
C ILE A 31 4.81 9.60 10.13
N HIS A 32 4.51 9.52 8.83
CA HIS A 32 4.74 8.33 8.01
C HIS A 32 6.23 8.08 7.76
N ARG A 33 6.82 7.21 8.57
CA ARG A 33 8.23 6.81 8.50
C ARG A 33 8.37 5.30 8.74
N PRO A 34 9.48 4.66 8.34
CA PRO A 34 9.71 3.25 8.63
C PRO A 34 9.59 2.90 10.12
N TYR A 35 10.17 3.74 10.98
CA TYR A 35 10.24 3.51 12.43
C TYR A 35 8.95 3.87 13.20
N THR A 36 7.95 4.47 12.56
CA THR A 36 6.62 4.68 13.16
C THR A 36 5.60 3.69 12.58
N THR A 37 5.65 3.49 11.27
CA THR A 37 4.67 2.69 10.53
C THR A 37 4.90 1.19 10.72
N LEU A 38 6.15 0.71 10.62
CA LEU A 38 6.43 -0.73 10.75
C LEU A 38 6.17 -1.25 12.17
N PRO A 39 6.54 -0.54 13.25
CA PRO A 39 6.18 -0.96 14.60
C PRO A 39 4.67 -0.98 14.84
N LEU A 40 3.94 0.04 14.36
CA LEU A 40 2.47 0.06 14.45
C LEU A 40 1.85 -1.11 13.66
N ALA A 41 2.33 -1.37 12.45
CA ALA A 41 1.89 -2.50 11.64
C ALA A 41 2.14 -3.85 12.35
N ALA A 42 3.30 -4.02 12.99
CA ALA A 42 3.63 -5.22 13.76
C ALA A 42 2.69 -5.39 14.96
N LEU A 43 2.40 -4.32 15.71
CA LEU A 43 1.45 -4.33 16.83
C LEU A 43 0.02 -4.67 16.37
N LEU A 44 -0.44 -4.03 15.29
CA LEU A 44 -1.76 -4.30 14.72
C LEU A 44 -1.86 -5.73 14.17
N THR A 45 -0.81 -6.23 13.52
CA THR A 45 -0.75 -7.62 13.02
C THR A 45 -0.83 -8.60 14.19
N TRP A 46 -0.02 -8.38 15.23
CA TRP A 46 0.00 -9.22 16.42
C TRP A 46 -1.35 -9.23 17.13
N GLY A 47 -1.92 -8.06 17.42
CA GLY A 47 -3.22 -7.92 18.08
C GLY A 47 -4.35 -8.54 17.26
N SER A 48 -4.39 -8.27 15.95
CA SER A 48 -5.41 -8.82 15.04
C SER A 48 -5.29 -10.33 14.90
N TRP A 49 -4.07 -10.85 14.84
CA TRP A 49 -3.85 -12.29 14.78
C TRP A 49 -4.33 -12.99 16.07
N LEU A 50 -4.05 -12.41 17.24
CA LEU A 50 -4.54 -12.96 18.51
C LEU A 50 -6.08 -12.97 18.58
N ALA A 51 -6.74 -11.96 18.02
CA ALA A 51 -8.19 -11.83 18.02
C ALA A 51 -8.88 -12.73 16.98
N VAL A 52 -8.33 -12.81 15.76
CA VAL A 52 -8.97 -13.45 14.59
C VAL A 52 -8.39 -14.83 14.27
N ARG A 53 -7.43 -15.33 15.07
CA ARG A 53 -6.81 -16.65 14.89
C ARG A 53 -7.84 -17.71 14.50
N PRO A 54 -7.69 -18.38 13.34
CA PRO A 54 -8.57 -19.46 12.96
C PRO A 54 -8.58 -20.53 14.06
N ARG A 55 -9.76 -20.88 14.56
CA ARG A 55 -9.91 -22.11 15.35
C ARG A 55 -9.60 -23.27 14.40
N ALA A 56 -8.84 -24.26 14.85
CA ALA A 56 -8.19 -25.32 14.06
C ALA A 56 -9.15 -26.30 13.34
N SER A 57 -10.24 -25.81 12.74
CA SER A 57 -11.30 -26.63 12.18
C SER A 57 -10.89 -27.32 10.88
N HIS A 58 -9.84 -26.87 10.17
CA HIS A 58 -9.46 -27.36 8.82
C HIS A 58 -7.96 -27.71 8.70
N ASP A 59 -7.36 -28.38 9.70
CA ASP A 59 -5.94 -28.74 9.71
C ASP A 59 -5.61 -30.13 9.11
N GLY A 60 -6.31 -30.49 8.02
CA GLY A 60 -6.05 -31.74 7.27
C GLY A 60 -4.93 -31.63 6.23
N PRO A 61 -4.34 -32.75 5.76
CA PRO A 61 -3.32 -32.75 4.70
C PRO A 61 -3.76 -32.04 3.41
N GLY A 62 -5.02 -32.21 3.00
CA GLY A 62 -5.58 -31.54 1.81
C GLY A 62 -5.64 -30.02 1.94
N ALA A 63 -6.02 -29.50 3.11
CA ALA A 63 -6.06 -28.06 3.38
C ALA A 63 -4.66 -27.44 3.35
N ARG A 64 -3.65 -28.17 3.86
CA ARG A 64 -2.24 -27.76 3.78
C ARG A 64 -1.77 -27.69 2.34
N LEU A 65 -2.05 -28.71 1.54
CA LEU A 65 -1.67 -28.75 0.13
C LEU A 65 -2.35 -27.62 -0.67
N ALA A 66 -3.64 -27.38 -0.45
CA ALA A 66 -4.36 -26.27 -1.08
C ALA A 66 -3.77 -24.90 -0.70
N SER A 67 -3.41 -24.71 0.58
CA SER A 67 -2.77 -23.47 1.05
C SER A 67 -1.41 -23.26 0.39
N GLN A 68 -0.61 -24.33 0.25
CA GLN A 68 0.69 -24.28 -0.44
C GLN A 68 0.54 -23.89 -1.91
N TRP A 69 -0.43 -24.49 -2.62
CA TRP A 69 -0.70 -24.14 -4.02
C TRP A 69 -1.19 -22.70 -4.18
N ALA A 70 -2.07 -22.23 -3.31
CA ALA A 70 -2.52 -20.84 -3.33
C ALA A 70 -1.36 -19.86 -3.12
N LEU A 71 -0.50 -20.13 -2.12
CA LEU A 71 0.69 -19.32 -1.87
C LEU A 71 1.67 -19.34 -3.06
N LEU A 72 1.94 -20.52 -3.62
CA LEU A 72 2.82 -20.66 -4.78
C LEU A 72 2.28 -19.89 -5.99
N GLY A 73 0.99 -20.02 -6.28
CA GLY A 73 0.33 -19.28 -7.36
C GLY A 73 0.43 -17.77 -7.18
N VAL A 74 0.25 -17.27 -5.95
CA VAL A 74 0.38 -15.85 -5.65
C VAL A 74 1.83 -15.37 -5.75
N VAL A 75 2.81 -16.15 -5.28
CA VAL A 75 4.23 -15.83 -5.46
C VAL A 75 4.58 -15.75 -6.94
N LEU A 76 4.14 -16.72 -7.74
CA LEU A 76 4.38 -16.72 -9.19
C LEU A 76 3.73 -15.51 -9.87
N TRP A 77 2.48 -15.19 -9.51
CA TRP A 77 1.78 -13.99 -9.97
C TRP A 77 2.55 -12.71 -9.65
N ILE A 78 3.03 -12.58 -8.42
CA ILE A 78 3.80 -11.40 -7.99
C ILE A 78 5.09 -11.29 -8.80
N VAL A 79 5.85 -12.37 -8.96
CA VAL A 79 7.10 -12.36 -9.74
C VAL A 79 6.84 -11.93 -11.18
N VAL A 80 5.85 -12.54 -11.84
CA VAL A 80 5.47 -12.19 -13.22
C VAL A 80 5.01 -10.73 -13.30
N GLY A 81 4.15 -10.30 -12.37
CA GLY A 81 3.64 -8.93 -12.36
C GLY A 81 4.70 -7.87 -12.10
N ILE A 82 5.74 -8.17 -11.32
CA ILE A 82 6.88 -7.27 -11.12
C ILE A 82 7.72 -7.17 -12.40
N VAL A 83 7.97 -8.29 -13.09
CA VAL A 83 8.69 -8.31 -14.37
C VAL A 83 7.98 -7.46 -15.42
N PHE A 84 6.65 -7.47 -15.42
CA PHE A 84 5.81 -6.66 -16.31
C PHE A 84 5.32 -5.35 -15.67
N SER A 85 5.98 -4.86 -14.61
CA SER A 85 5.58 -3.60 -13.97
C SER A 85 5.81 -2.40 -14.90
N ALA A 86 4.96 -1.38 -14.77
CA ALA A 86 4.87 -0.29 -15.74
C ALA A 86 6.18 0.53 -15.86
N GLU A 87 6.62 0.74 -17.09
CA GLU A 87 7.78 1.60 -17.42
C GLU A 87 7.41 3.08 -17.59
N TYR A 88 6.10 3.38 -17.73
CA TYR A 88 5.61 4.74 -17.97
C TYR A 88 4.46 5.11 -17.02
N LEU A 89 4.58 6.25 -16.35
CA LEU A 89 3.65 6.73 -15.34
C LEU A 89 3.05 8.07 -15.79
N ILE A 90 1.76 8.08 -16.11
CA ILE A 90 1.01 9.27 -16.52
C ILE A 90 0.25 9.81 -15.30
N VAL A 91 0.63 10.99 -14.80
CA VAL A 91 0.12 11.56 -13.54
C VAL A 91 -1.24 12.27 -13.68
N THR A 92 -1.87 12.17 -14.85
CA THR A 92 -3.07 12.97 -15.18
C THR A 92 -4.38 12.35 -14.69
N ARG A 93 -4.38 11.04 -14.46
CA ARG A 93 -5.51 10.24 -13.96
C ARG A 93 -5.00 9.07 -13.10
N ASP A 94 -5.92 8.32 -12.50
CA ASP A 94 -5.62 7.04 -11.86
C ASP A 94 -4.92 6.06 -12.83
N PRO A 95 -3.98 5.23 -12.34
CA PRO A 95 -3.44 5.22 -10.97
C PRO A 95 -2.25 6.19 -10.77
N GLY A 96 -1.91 7.03 -11.76
CA GLY A 96 -0.63 7.75 -11.80
C GLY A 96 -0.41 8.72 -10.65
N PHE A 97 -1.40 9.53 -10.28
CA PHE A 97 -1.24 10.46 -9.14
C PHE A 97 -1.12 9.72 -7.79
N LEU A 98 -1.80 8.57 -7.64
CA LEU A 98 -1.69 7.72 -6.45
C LEU A 98 -0.28 7.14 -6.33
N THR A 99 0.26 6.64 -7.45
CA THR A 99 1.62 6.12 -7.51
C THR A 99 2.65 7.22 -7.25
N LEU A 100 2.49 8.40 -7.86
CA LEU A 100 3.40 9.53 -7.61
C LEU A 100 3.35 9.99 -6.15
N THR A 101 2.16 10.01 -5.55
CA THR A 101 2.01 10.29 -4.11
C THR A 101 2.73 9.24 -3.26
N GLY A 102 2.67 7.96 -3.64
CA GLY A 102 3.42 6.89 -2.97
C GLY A 102 4.94 7.05 -3.10
N VAL A 103 5.41 7.48 -4.27
CA VAL A 103 6.82 7.85 -4.47
C VAL A 103 7.20 9.01 -3.56
N TRP A 104 6.40 10.08 -3.49
CA TRP A 104 6.65 11.21 -2.59
C TRP A 104 6.73 10.80 -1.10
N LEU A 105 5.78 9.96 -0.65
CA LEU A 105 5.71 9.44 0.72
C LEU A 105 6.84 8.47 1.08
N THR A 106 7.67 8.06 0.11
CA THR A 106 8.88 7.27 0.38
C THR A 106 9.86 8.10 1.24
N ASP A 107 10.01 9.38 0.92
CA ASP A 107 10.99 10.26 1.58
C ASP A 107 10.34 11.31 2.49
N HIS A 108 9.02 11.51 2.39
CA HIS A 108 8.27 12.52 3.12
C HIS A 108 7.22 11.90 4.05
N ALA A 109 7.07 12.46 5.25
CA ALA A 109 6.14 11.95 6.26
C ALA A 109 4.68 12.36 6.02
N SER A 110 4.44 13.32 5.12
CA SER A 110 3.14 13.87 4.77
C SER A 110 2.96 13.92 3.25
N SER A 111 1.70 13.85 2.80
CA SER A 111 1.32 14.05 1.39
C SER A 111 1.34 15.51 0.96
N ASP A 112 1.60 16.43 1.90
CA ASP A 112 1.67 17.86 1.66
C ASP A 112 2.96 18.17 0.87
N ILE A 113 2.80 18.63 -0.38
CA ILE A 113 3.91 18.99 -1.26
C ILE A 113 4.04 20.52 -1.24
N PRO A 114 5.21 21.09 -0.93
CA PRO A 114 5.37 22.54 -0.94
C PRO A 114 5.20 23.12 -2.36
N THR A 115 4.56 24.29 -2.48
CA THR A 115 4.37 25.01 -3.76
C THR A 115 5.66 25.61 -4.32
N LEU A 116 6.74 25.65 -3.53
CA LEU A 116 8.09 26.07 -3.93
C LEU A 116 8.14 27.40 -4.71
N GLY A 117 7.35 28.39 -4.31
CA GLY A 117 7.39 29.72 -4.92
C GLY A 117 6.39 29.94 -6.06
N ALA A 118 5.65 28.91 -6.48
CA ALA A 118 4.73 29.01 -7.62
C ALA A 118 3.66 30.09 -7.44
N LEU A 119 3.15 30.24 -6.21
CA LEU A 119 2.18 31.28 -5.85
C LEU A 119 2.80 32.68 -5.94
N GLN A 120 3.99 32.86 -5.40
CA GLN A 120 4.71 34.13 -5.42
C GLN A 120 5.02 34.57 -6.85
N VAL A 121 5.38 33.63 -7.73
CA VAL A 121 5.60 33.93 -9.15
C VAL A 121 4.30 34.37 -9.82
N ALA A 122 3.19 33.66 -9.59
CA ALA A 122 1.88 34.03 -10.12
C ALA A 122 1.43 35.42 -9.63
N ASP A 123 1.71 35.79 -8.39
CA ASP A 123 1.38 37.12 -7.85
C ASP A 123 2.18 38.26 -8.51
N THR A 124 3.38 37.96 -9.04
CA THR A 124 4.24 38.96 -9.71
C THR A 124 3.95 39.14 -11.21
N GLN A 125 3.23 38.20 -11.84
CA GLN A 125 2.98 38.21 -13.29
C GLN A 125 1.49 38.10 -13.59
N GLN A 126 0.88 39.17 -14.11
CA GLN A 126 -0.56 39.26 -14.36
C GLN A 126 -1.10 38.21 -15.36
N ASN A 127 -0.22 37.56 -16.13
CA ASN A 127 -0.55 36.57 -17.15
C ASN A 127 -0.21 35.12 -16.73
N VAL A 128 0.15 34.88 -15.46
CA VAL A 128 0.48 33.55 -14.94
C VAL A 128 -0.46 33.21 -13.79
N ILE A 129 -0.99 31.98 -13.79
CA ILE A 129 -1.75 31.43 -12.68
C ILE A 129 -1.01 30.24 -12.08
N ALA A 130 -0.95 30.16 -10.76
CA ALA A 130 -0.52 28.94 -10.08
C ALA A 130 -1.66 27.91 -10.19
N ASP A 131 -1.38 26.76 -10.78
CA ASP A 131 -2.38 25.71 -10.99
C ASP A 131 -1.87 24.36 -10.46
N ALA A 132 -2.79 23.60 -9.88
CA ALA A 132 -2.62 22.22 -9.49
C ALA A 132 -3.76 21.45 -10.17
N TRP A 133 -3.51 21.04 -11.41
CA TRP A 133 -4.55 20.51 -12.28
C TRP A 133 -4.94 19.05 -11.95
N GLN A 134 -6.17 18.67 -12.34
CA GLN A 134 -6.73 17.32 -12.26
C GLN A 134 -6.78 16.72 -10.85
N ALA A 135 -5.90 15.78 -10.53
CA ALA A 135 -5.91 15.00 -9.30
C ALA A 135 -5.13 15.69 -8.17
N TRP A 136 -4.84 16.98 -8.31
CA TRP A 136 -4.13 17.79 -7.34
C TRP A 136 -4.98 19.00 -6.95
N ASN A 137 -4.75 19.52 -5.75
CA ASN A 137 -5.41 20.71 -5.24
C ASN A 137 -4.36 21.66 -4.68
N LEU A 138 -4.44 22.92 -5.08
CA LEU A 138 -3.68 24.00 -4.46
C LEU A 138 -4.42 24.45 -3.19
N ARG A 139 -3.79 24.32 -2.02
CA ARG A 139 -4.37 24.72 -0.74
C ARG A 139 -3.36 25.48 0.09
N GLY A 140 -3.47 26.81 0.12
CA GLY A 140 -2.46 27.64 0.76
C GLY A 140 -1.11 27.43 0.07
N ASP A 141 -0.05 27.27 0.85
CA ASP A 141 1.32 27.08 0.37
C ASP A 141 1.68 25.63 -0.02
N VAL A 142 0.69 24.72 -0.04
CA VAL A 142 0.89 23.30 -0.39
C VAL A 142 0.01 22.84 -1.55
N VAL A 143 0.53 21.88 -2.30
CA VAL A 143 -0.17 21.07 -3.29
C VAL A 143 -0.52 19.74 -2.64
N GLN A 144 -1.80 19.37 -2.72
CA GLN A 144 -2.36 18.15 -2.14
C GLN A 144 -2.84 17.20 -3.23
N PRO A 145 -2.49 15.90 -3.19
CA PRO A 145 -3.17 14.91 -4.01
C PRO A 145 -4.64 14.77 -3.56
N GLN A 146 -5.54 14.64 -4.54
CA GLN A 146 -6.96 14.40 -4.32
C GLN A 146 -7.20 12.92 -4.00
N GLY A 147 -8.07 12.61 -3.05
CA GLY A 147 -8.47 11.23 -2.75
C GLY A 147 -7.81 10.62 -1.51
N ALA A 148 -8.02 9.32 -1.34
CA ALA A 148 -7.63 8.62 -0.11
C ALA A 148 -6.11 8.42 -0.02
N ARG A 149 -5.52 8.84 1.10
CA ARG A 149 -4.07 8.69 1.39
C ARG A 149 -3.64 7.25 1.69
N ALA A 150 -4.59 6.34 1.90
CA ALA A 150 -4.32 4.98 2.37
C ALA A 150 -3.52 4.15 1.35
N LEU A 151 -3.92 4.13 0.08
CA LEU A 151 -3.21 3.36 -0.93
C LEU A 151 -1.80 3.92 -1.20
N PRO A 152 -1.61 5.23 -1.46
CA PRO A 152 -0.27 5.81 -1.61
C PRO A 152 0.67 5.51 -0.44
N ALA A 153 0.17 5.63 0.80
CA ALA A 153 0.95 5.34 2.00
C ALA A 153 1.27 3.84 2.15
N LEU A 154 0.44 2.94 1.66
CA LEU A 154 0.73 1.51 1.68
C LEU A 154 1.84 1.16 0.67
N ILE A 155 1.75 1.69 -0.55
CA ILE A 155 2.72 1.37 -1.61
C ILE A 155 4.08 2.05 -1.40
N SER A 156 4.13 3.20 -0.70
CA SER A 156 5.39 3.85 -0.29
C SER A 156 6.25 2.99 0.63
N VAL A 157 5.66 2.02 1.34
CA VAL A 157 6.43 1.04 2.14
C VAL A 157 7.38 0.22 1.25
N GLY A 158 6.94 -0.14 0.04
CA GLY A 158 7.83 -0.74 -0.95
C GLY A 158 8.92 0.21 -1.42
N GLY A 159 8.60 1.51 -1.47
CA GLY A 159 9.55 2.59 -1.74
C GLY A 159 10.73 2.65 -0.77
N TRP A 160 10.51 2.38 0.52
CA TRP A 160 11.61 2.34 1.49
C TRP A 160 12.65 1.25 1.21
N ILE A 161 12.29 0.22 0.44
CA ILE A 161 13.17 -0.90 0.11
C ILE A 161 13.91 -0.65 -1.20
N ALA A 162 13.22 -0.15 -2.23
CA ALA A 162 13.75 -0.09 -3.59
C ALA A 162 13.42 1.20 -4.36
N GLY A 163 12.95 2.25 -3.69
CA GLY A 163 12.53 3.51 -4.32
C GLY A 163 11.33 3.31 -5.26
N VAL A 164 11.33 4.01 -6.40
CA VAL A 164 10.23 3.96 -7.38
C VAL A 164 9.87 2.53 -7.83
N PRO A 165 10.83 1.66 -8.21
CA PRO A 165 10.52 0.25 -8.49
C PRO A 165 9.78 -0.47 -7.36
N GLY A 166 10.15 -0.17 -6.10
CA GLY A 166 9.50 -0.75 -4.93
C GLY A 166 8.04 -0.32 -4.78
N VAL A 167 7.73 0.95 -5.07
CA VAL A 167 6.36 1.47 -5.07
C VAL A 167 5.51 0.77 -6.13
N LEU A 168 6.05 0.60 -7.34
CA LEU A 168 5.36 -0.10 -8.44
C LEU A 168 5.12 -1.57 -8.12
N ALA A 169 6.14 -2.24 -7.57
CA ALA A 169 6.04 -3.64 -7.15
C ALA A 169 5.03 -3.86 -6.01
N ALA A 170 4.95 -2.93 -5.05
CA ALA A 170 4.04 -3.03 -3.93
C ALA A 170 2.56 -3.13 -4.38
N ASN A 171 2.18 -2.44 -5.45
CA ASN A 171 0.82 -2.55 -6.00
C ASN A 171 0.50 -3.97 -6.48
N VAL A 172 1.45 -4.65 -7.13
CA VAL A 172 1.32 -6.05 -7.57
C VAL A 172 1.17 -6.97 -6.35
N VAL A 173 1.95 -6.74 -5.29
CA VAL A 173 1.88 -7.51 -4.04
C VAL A 173 0.49 -7.38 -3.40
N VAL A 174 -0.06 -6.16 -3.33
CA VAL A 174 -1.42 -5.92 -2.81
C VAL A 174 -2.46 -6.73 -3.60
N GLY A 175 -2.38 -6.73 -4.93
CA GLY A 175 -3.25 -7.54 -5.79
C GLY A 175 -3.12 -9.04 -5.52
N GLY A 176 -1.88 -9.55 -5.40
CA GLY A 176 -1.61 -10.96 -5.09
C GLY A 176 -2.17 -11.40 -3.73
N VAL A 177 -2.03 -10.58 -2.70
CA VAL A 177 -2.64 -10.86 -1.39
C VAL A 177 -4.17 -10.76 -1.43
N GLY A 178 -4.74 -9.93 -2.31
CA GLY A 178 -6.17 -9.91 -2.59
C GLY A 178 -6.70 -11.28 -3.07
N VAL A 179 -5.92 -12.00 -3.88
CA VAL A 179 -6.24 -13.39 -4.28
C VAL A 179 -6.25 -14.33 -3.07
N LEU A 180 -5.29 -14.19 -2.15
CA LEU A 180 -5.30 -14.96 -0.89
C LEU A 180 -6.51 -14.63 -0.02
N ALA A 181 -6.96 -13.38 0.01
CA ALA A 181 -8.16 -12.99 0.74
C ALA A 181 -9.41 -13.69 0.18
N LEU A 182 -9.54 -13.76 -1.15
CA LEU A 182 -10.61 -14.53 -1.81
C LEU A 182 -10.50 -16.02 -1.52
N TYR A 183 -9.30 -16.61 -1.60
CA TYR A 183 -9.06 -18.00 -1.22
C TYR A 183 -9.53 -18.29 0.22
N ASN A 184 -9.15 -17.42 1.15
CA ASN A 184 -9.52 -17.52 2.57
C ASN A 184 -11.02 -17.39 2.81
N LEU A 185 -11.71 -16.58 2.00
CA LEU A 185 -13.16 -16.45 2.05
C LEU A 185 -13.82 -17.72 1.50
N SER A 186 -13.42 -18.17 0.30
CA SER A 186 -14.02 -19.32 -0.38
C SER A 186 -13.95 -20.60 0.45
N ARG A 187 -12.80 -20.89 1.09
CA ARG A 187 -12.64 -22.07 1.96
C ARG A 187 -13.47 -22.08 3.24
N ARG A 188 -14.21 -20.99 3.53
CA ARG A 188 -15.19 -20.95 4.63
C ARG A 188 -16.57 -21.41 4.20
N PHE A 189 -16.83 -21.40 2.89
CA PHE A 189 -18.13 -21.71 2.31
C PHE A 189 -18.13 -22.99 1.47
N LEU A 190 -16.95 -23.45 1.02
CA LEU A 190 -16.71 -24.68 0.28
C LEU A 190 -16.02 -25.71 1.17
#